data_AF-A0A7L4Z0B8-F1
#
_entry.id   AF-A0A7L4Z0B8-F1
#
_cell.length_a   1.000
_cell.length_b   1.000
_cell.length_c   1.000
_cell.angle_alpha   90.00
_cell.angle_beta   90.00
_cell.angle_gamma   90.00
#
_symmetry.space_group_name_H-M   'P 1'
#
loop_
_entity.id
_entity.type
_entity.pdbx_description
1 polymer ?
#
loop_
_entity_poly.entity_id
_entity_poly.type
_entity_poly.pdbx_seq_one_letter_code
_entity_poly.pdbx_strand_id
1 'polypeptide(L)'
;MTMVRTPPPPLPVRDRAAARALSPMLNRLAEERATGVLVREHGTLYLTEGRVVHAESPLAPGLDVLLTAHGTLAAAAWQRAAAAAEGLLHAAELLLESGLLPAGALELCHLDALYDAGYFALAPSSTPGRFHYDGAPRTGPLPSVPVVALERETLRRRLQLHRLWPDPAADTAPLIRADPLLPRDAGPAPRAPAGPARRTPVAPRQRAVLDRVDGTRTAAHIARELGRQAFHTLVDVRRLAAAGHLRPLAPAVPVPAAAPPPTAPERARNLPPPLPPVTDPDIALLKRLRDALEAL
;
A
#
# COMPACT_ATOMS: atom_id res chain seq x y z
N MET A 1 31.92 -44.31 41.50
CA MET A 1 31.10 -43.11 41.78
C MET A 1 31.18 -42.21 40.56
N THR A 2 30.33 -42.45 39.57
CA THR A 2 30.44 -41.80 38.24
C THR A 2 29.23 -40.90 38.06
N MET A 3 29.44 -39.58 38.09
CA MET A 3 28.37 -38.59 37.91
C MET A 3 27.92 -38.56 36.44
N VAL A 4 26.67 -38.96 36.21
CA VAL A 4 25.99 -38.73 34.93
C VAL A 4 25.53 -37.27 34.91
N ARG A 5 26.20 -36.42 34.12
CA ARG A 5 25.76 -35.04 33.85
C ARG A 5 24.75 -35.08 32.70
N THR A 6 23.47 -34.98 33.02
CA THR A 6 22.41 -34.72 32.04
C THR A 6 22.55 -33.27 31.53
N PRO A 7 22.60 -33.03 30.21
CA PRO A 7 22.59 -31.67 29.68
C PRO A 7 21.21 -31.02 29.88
N PRO A 8 21.14 -29.70 30.13
CA PRO A 8 19.87 -28.99 30.29
C PRO A 8 19.07 -29.02 28.97
N PRO A 9 17.73 -28.98 29.03
CA PRO A 9 16.90 -28.97 27.83
C PRO A 9 17.21 -27.71 27.00
N PRO A 10 17.25 -27.82 25.66
CA PRO A 10 17.46 -26.66 24.82
C PRO A 10 16.32 -25.66 25.04
N LEU A 11 16.67 -24.40 25.29
CA LEU A 11 15.71 -23.31 25.38
C LEU A 11 14.93 -23.21 24.07
N PRO A 12 13.62 -22.92 24.11
CA PRO A 12 12.81 -22.78 22.90
C PRO A 12 13.41 -21.68 22.03
N VAL A 13 13.95 -22.08 20.87
CA VAL A 13 14.40 -21.17 19.83
C VAL A 13 13.16 -20.38 19.41
N ARG A 14 13.14 -19.08 19.70
CA ARG A 14 12.11 -18.16 19.18
C ARG A 14 12.05 -18.36 17.68
N ASP A 15 10.92 -18.86 17.22
CA ASP A 15 10.65 -19.06 15.80
C ASP A 15 10.66 -17.67 15.12
N ARG A 16 11.78 -17.32 14.47
CA ARG A 16 11.92 -16.06 13.72
C ARG A 16 10.93 -15.98 12.54
N ALA A 17 10.22 -17.07 12.26
CA ALA A 17 9.15 -17.18 11.27
C ALA A 17 7.73 -17.05 11.87
N ALA A 18 7.58 -16.64 13.14
CA ALA A 18 6.35 -15.98 13.57
C ALA A 18 6.22 -14.71 12.72
N ALA A 19 5.50 -14.83 11.59
CA ALA A 19 5.23 -13.76 10.65
C ALA A 19 4.92 -12.50 11.45
N ARG A 20 5.76 -11.47 11.33
CA ARG A 20 5.50 -10.17 11.96
C ARG A 20 4.08 -9.79 11.59
N ALA A 21 3.19 -9.81 12.58
CA ALA A 21 1.81 -9.38 12.43
C ALA A 21 1.82 -8.03 11.69
N LEU A 22 0.96 -7.90 10.69
CA LEU A 22 0.91 -6.68 9.88
C LEU A 22 0.53 -5.48 10.77
N SER A 23 -0.25 -5.75 11.81
CA SER A 23 -0.56 -4.81 12.87
C SER A 23 -0.71 -5.56 14.20
N PRO A 24 0.29 -5.53 15.10
CA PRO A 24 0.15 -6.11 16.44
C PRO A 24 -1.06 -5.57 17.20
N MET A 25 -1.39 -4.29 16.99
CA MET A 25 -2.58 -3.67 17.58
C MET A 25 -3.88 -4.27 17.02
N LEU A 26 -3.96 -4.58 15.72
CA LEU A 26 -5.18 -5.14 15.15
C LEU A 26 -5.44 -6.55 15.69
N ASN A 27 -4.39 -7.34 15.90
CA ASN A 27 -4.50 -8.67 16.51
C ASN A 27 -4.98 -8.58 17.96
N ARG A 28 -4.42 -7.63 18.73
CA ARG A 28 -4.90 -7.35 20.09
C ARG A 28 -6.38 -6.96 20.11
N LEU A 29 -6.82 -6.06 19.22
CA LEU A 29 -8.23 -5.66 19.12
C LEU A 29 -9.14 -6.83 18.74
N ALA A 30 -8.66 -7.77 17.92
CA ALA A 30 -9.40 -8.98 17.59
C ALA A 30 -9.55 -9.91 18.80
N GLU A 31 -8.47 -10.11 19.56
CA GLU A 31 -8.45 -10.92 20.79
C GLU A 31 -9.37 -10.34 21.88
N GLU A 32 -9.34 -9.02 22.04
CA GLU A 32 -10.18 -8.29 22.99
C GLU A 32 -11.64 -8.15 22.53
N ARG A 33 -11.98 -8.67 21.33
CA ARG A 33 -13.30 -8.51 20.69
C ARG A 33 -13.75 -7.04 20.64
N ALA A 34 -12.82 -6.13 20.38
CA ALA A 34 -13.09 -4.70 20.38
C ALA A 34 -14.07 -4.31 19.26
N THR A 35 -14.94 -3.34 19.58
CA THR A 35 -15.82 -2.67 18.63
C THR A 35 -15.39 -1.21 18.53
N GLY A 36 -15.23 -0.72 17.30
CA GLY A 36 -14.71 0.64 17.07
C GLY A 36 -14.00 0.80 15.74
N VAL A 37 -13.23 1.88 15.63
CA VAL A 37 -12.60 2.31 14.37
C VAL A 37 -11.09 2.42 14.55
N LEU A 38 -10.35 1.65 13.76
CA LEU A 38 -8.90 1.75 13.65
C LEU A 38 -8.51 2.63 12.46
N VAL A 39 -7.96 3.82 12.73
CA VAL A 39 -7.43 4.74 11.74
C VAL A 39 -5.93 4.51 11.54
N ARG A 40 -5.48 4.43 10.29
CA ARG A 40 -4.09 4.26 9.85
C ARG A 40 -3.76 5.30 8.77
N GLU A 41 -2.48 5.49 8.48
CA GLU A 41 -2.00 6.45 7.46
C GLU A 41 -2.66 6.25 6.09
N HIS A 42 -2.85 4.99 5.68
CA HIS A 42 -3.33 4.63 4.35
C HIS A 42 -4.76 4.07 4.34
N GLY A 43 -5.50 4.17 5.45
CA GLY A 43 -6.88 3.70 5.50
C GLY A 43 -7.45 3.52 6.90
N THR A 44 -8.71 3.10 6.94
CA THR A 44 -9.50 2.92 8.16
C THR A 44 -10.11 1.53 8.16
N LEU A 45 -10.10 0.86 9.31
CA LEU A 45 -10.74 -0.44 9.53
C LEU A 45 -11.83 -0.28 10.59
N TYR A 46 -13.04 -0.74 10.29
CA TYR A 46 -14.17 -0.72 11.20
C TYR A 46 -14.32 -2.12 11.79
N LEU A 47 -14.37 -2.19 13.12
CA LEU A 47 -14.43 -3.43 13.87
C LEU A 47 -15.73 -3.55 14.64
N THR A 48 -16.27 -4.77 14.67
CA THR A 48 -17.36 -5.18 15.56
C THR A 48 -17.02 -6.54 16.13
N GLU A 49 -17.00 -6.66 17.45
CA GLU A 49 -16.64 -7.89 18.18
C GLU A 49 -15.31 -8.50 17.71
N GLY A 50 -14.31 -7.66 17.41
CA GLY A 50 -12.98 -8.08 16.94
C GLY A 50 -12.93 -8.54 15.48
N ARG A 51 -14.01 -8.35 14.71
CA ARG A 51 -14.09 -8.69 13.29
C ARG A 51 -14.14 -7.42 12.44
N VAL A 52 -13.55 -7.45 11.25
CA VAL A 52 -13.58 -6.33 10.32
C VAL A 52 -14.90 -6.35 9.56
N VAL A 53 -15.74 -5.35 9.78
CA VAL A 53 -17.06 -5.22 9.12
C VAL A 53 -17.00 -4.28 7.92
N HIS A 54 -16.02 -3.38 7.87
CA HIS A 54 -15.84 -2.45 6.76
C HIS A 54 -14.40 -1.93 6.74
N ALA A 55 -13.94 -1.49 5.58
CA ALA A 55 -12.64 -0.87 5.40
C ALA A 55 -12.68 0.22 4.34
N GLU A 56 -11.92 1.29 4.56
CA GLU A 56 -11.81 2.40 3.63
C GLU A 56 -10.35 2.75 3.38
N SER A 57 -10.02 3.14 2.16
CA SER A 57 -8.68 3.65 1.84
C SER A 57 -8.76 4.67 0.72
N PRO A 58 -8.05 5.81 0.82
CA PRO A 58 -7.87 6.74 -0.28
C PRO A 58 -6.93 6.18 -1.37
N LEU A 59 -6.60 4.88 -1.36
CA LEU A 59 -5.85 4.20 -2.41
C LEU A 59 -6.64 3.06 -3.08
N ALA A 60 -7.85 2.76 -2.58
CA ALA A 60 -8.76 1.79 -3.16
C ALA A 60 -10.04 2.48 -3.68
N PRO A 61 -10.71 1.95 -4.71
CA PRO A 61 -12.09 2.29 -5.01
C PRO A 61 -13.03 1.83 -3.89
N GLY A 62 -14.01 2.66 -3.56
CA GLY A 62 -15.06 2.32 -2.61
C GLY A 62 -16.16 1.47 -3.25
N LEU A 63 -17.11 1.06 -2.39
CA LEU A 63 -18.29 0.28 -2.79
C LEU A 63 -19.13 1.00 -3.87
N ASP A 64 -19.25 2.31 -3.75
CA ASP A 64 -19.91 3.20 -4.71
C ASP A 64 -19.35 3.07 -6.13
N VAL A 65 -18.03 3.09 -6.24
CA VAL A 65 -17.34 2.98 -7.53
C VAL A 65 -17.54 1.58 -8.11
N LEU A 66 -17.38 0.53 -7.30
CA LEU A 66 -17.49 -0.86 -7.77
C LEU A 66 -18.92 -1.20 -8.23
N LEU A 67 -19.93 -0.70 -7.53
CA LEU A 67 -21.35 -0.95 -7.88
C LEU A 67 -21.77 -0.21 -9.15
N THR A 68 -21.22 0.98 -9.41
CA THR A 68 -21.70 1.83 -10.51
C THR A 68 -20.91 1.68 -11.81
N ALA A 69 -19.66 1.20 -11.75
CA ALA A 69 -18.76 1.18 -12.89
C ALA A 69 -19.14 0.23 -14.04
N HIS A 70 -19.79 -0.89 -13.75
CA HIS A 70 -20.03 -1.96 -14.73
C HIS A 70 -21.52 -2.26 -14.95
N GLY A 71 -22.39 -1.30 -14.60
CA GLY A 71 -23.83 -1.40 -14.83
C GLY A 71 -24.59 -2.24 -13.81
N THR A 72 -23.95 -2.72 -12.74
CA THR A 72 -24.62 -3.40 -11.61
C THR A 72 -25.66 -2.50 -10.96
N LEU A 73 -25.36 -1.21 -10.85
CA LEU A 73 -26.26 -0.18 -10.32
C LEU A 73 -26.13 1.10 -11.13
N ALA A 74 -27.26 1.74 -11.45
CA ALA A 74 -27.26 3.05 -12.09
C ALA A 74 -26.66 4.11 -11.13
N ALA A 75 -25.69 4.90 -11.61
CA ALA A 75 -25.03 5.93 -10.80
C ALA A 75 -26.03 6.94 -10.18
N ALA A 76 -27.08 7.31 -10.91
CA ALA A 76 -28.12 8.20 -10.40
C ALA A 76 -28.95 7.57 -9.25
N ALA A 77 -29.13 6.24 -9.26
CA ALA A 77 -29.79 5.55 -8.15
C ALA A 77 -28.91 5.57 -6.90
N TRP A 78 -27.61 5.29 -7.06
CA TRP A 78 -26.64 5.43 -5.98
C TRP A 78 -26.62 6.84 -5.38
N GLN A 79 -26.55 7.88 -6.22
CA GLN A 79 -26.53 9.28 -5.76
C GLN A 79 -27.77 9.66 -4.95
N ARG A 80 -28.96 9.21 -5.37
CA ARG A 80 -30.20 9.45 -4.62
C ARG A 80 -30.20 8.76 -3.26
N ALA A 81 -29.79 7.49 -3.21
CA ALA A 81 -29.72 6.75 -1.95
C ALA A 81 -28.67 7.34 -1.01
N ALA A 82 -27.50 7.70 -1.53
CA ALA A 82 -26.43 8.34 -0.76
C ALA A 82 -26.84 9.71 -0.19
N ALA A 83 -27.65 10.48 -0.92
CA ALA A 83 -28.19 11.75 -0.44
C ALA A 83 -29.24 11.58 0.68
N ALA A 84 -29.89 10.42 0.75
CA ALA A 84 -30.91 10.10 1.75
C ALA A 84 -30.38 9.34 2.97
N ALA A 85 -29.11 8.93 2.96
CA ALA A 85 -28.52 8.05 3.95
C ALA A 85 -27.38 8.72 4.73
N GLU A 86 -27.17 8.30 5.98
CA GLU A 86 -26.08 8.80 6.84
C GLU A 86 -24.70 8.22 6.47
N GLY A 87 -24.62 7.31 5.49
CA GLY A 87 -23.36 6.72 5.05
C GLY A 87 -23.53 5.75 3.87
N LEU A 88 -22.40 5.32 3.29
CA LEU A 88 -22.36 4.47 2.09
C LEU A 88 -23.04 3.12 2.30
N LEU A 89 -22.85 2.51 3.48
CA LEU A 89 -23.48 1.22 3.80
C LEU A 89 -25.00 1.36 3.88
N HIS A 90 -25.49 2.40 4.53
CA HIS A 90 -26.94 2.64 4.65
C HIS A 90 -27.56 3.00 3.29
N ALA A 91 -26.85 3.72 2.42
CA ALA A 91 -27.27 3.94 1.05
C ALA A 91 -27.42 2.60 0.28
N ALA A 92 -26.49 1.66 0.47
CA ALA A 92 -26.57 0.35 -0.15
C ALA A 92 -27.72 -0.50 0.42
N GLU A 93 -28.00 -0.42 1.72
CA GLU A 93 -29.15 -1.05 2.37
C GLU A 93 -30.48 -0.54 1.81
N LEU A 94 -30.65 0.79 1.69
CA LEU A 94 -31.85 1.38 1.07
C LEU A 94 -32.06 0.89 -0.37
N LEU A 95 -30.97 0.74 -1.13
CA LEU A 95 -31.03 0.22 -2.50
C LEU A 95 -31.39 -1.27 -2.55
N LEU A 96 -30.92 -2.04 -1.57
CA LEU A 96 -31.29 -3.45 -1.42
C LEU A 96 -32.77 -3.59 -1.07
N GLU A 97 -33.25 -2.82 -0.10
CA GLU A 97 -34.66 -2.80 0.33
C GLU A 97 -35.60 -2.37 -0.79
N SER A 98 -35.18 -1.41 -1.62
CA SER A 98 -35.95 -0.96 -2.80
C SER A 98 -35.92 -1.94 -3.98
N GLY A 99 -35.14 -3.03 -3.90
CA GLY A 99 -35.00 -4.03 -4.97
C GLY A 99 -34.16 -3.57 -6.17
N LEU A 100 -33.50 -2.42 -6.07
CA LEU A 100 -32.64 -1.87 -7.14
C LEU A 100 -31.22 -2.45 -7.11
N LEU A 101 -30.82 -3.09 -6.02
CA LEU A 101 -29.52 -3.72 -5.84
C LEU A 101 -29.67 -5.18 -5.39
N PRO A 102 -29.17 -6.17 -6.15
CA PRO A 102 -29.18 -7.56 -5.69
C PRO A 102 -28.28 -7.79 -4.47
N ALA A 103 -28.76 -8.56 -3.49
CA ALA A 103 -27.99 -8.90 -2.28
C ALA A 103 -26.60 -9.49 -2.59
N GLY A 104 -26.53 -10.48 -3.48
CA GLY A 104 -25.26 -11.11 -3.84
C GLY A 104 -24.27 -10.16 -4.52
N ALA A 105 -24.76 -9.17 -5.29
CA ALA A 105 -23.90 -8.16 -5.89
C ALA A 105 -23.34 -7.21 -4.82
N LEU A 106 -24.16 -6.81 -3.84
CA LEU A 106 -23.73 -6.01 -2.71
C LEU A 106 -22.68 -6.76 -1.87
N GLU A 107 -22.92 -8.02 -1.53
CA GLU A 107 -21.98 -8.83 -0.74
C GLU A 107 -20.61 -8.99 -1.43
N LEU A 108 -20.61 -9.28 -2.74
CA LEU A 108 -19.38 -9.41 -3.52
C LEU A 108 -18.62 -8.08 -3.59
N CYS A 109 -19.29 -6.98 -3.95
CA CYS A 109 -18.65 -5.67 -4.03
C CYS A 109 -18.18 -5.18 -2.65
N HIS A 110 -18.88 -5.53 -1.58
CA HIS A 110 -18.47 -5.22 -0.22
C HIS A 110 -17.19 -5.95 0.18
N LEU A 111 -17.14 -7.28 -0.01
CA LEU A 111 -15.92 -8.06 0.27
C LEU A 111 -14.75 -7.60 -0.60
N ASP A 112 -15.03 -7.29 -1.87
CA ASP A 112 -14.04 -6.76 -2.80
C ASP A 112 -13.47 -5.43 -2.34
N ALA A 113 -14.31 -4.49 -1.92
CA ALA A 113 -13.88 -3.21 -1.35
C ALA A 113 -13.12 -3.39 -0.03
N LEU A 114 -13.60 -4.28 0.85
CA LEU A 114 -12.99 -4.53 2.16
C LEU A 114 -11.57 -5.08 2.02
N TYR A 115 -11.37 -6.13 1.21
CA TYR A 115 -10.04 -6.70 1.01
C TYR A 115 -9.09 -5.75 0.27
N ASP A 116 -9.61 -4.94 -0.65
CA ASP A 116 -8.81 -3.96 -1.38
C ASP A 116 -8.38 -2.80 -0.49
N ALA A 117 -9.31 -2.17 0.23
CA ALA A 117 -9.00 -1.13 1.21
C ALA A 117 -8.12 -1.66 2.36
N GLY A 118 -8.41 -2.87 2.86
CA GLY A 118 -7.63 -3.50 3.92
C GLY A 118 -6.17 -3.78 3.52
N TYR A 119 -5.92 -4.11 2.26
CA TYR A 119 -4.55 -4.24 1.74
C TYR A 119 -3.74 -2.95 1.92
N PHE A 120 -4.35 -1.78 1.62
CA PHE A 120 -3.71 -0.48 1.78
C PHE A 120 -3.69 -0.02 3.24
N ALA A 121 -4.77 -0.21 4.01
CA ALA A 121 -4.82 0.17 5.43
C ALA A 121 -3.74 -0.55 6.26
N LEU A 122 -3.39 -1.79 5.87
CA LEU A 122 -2.33 -2.59 6.49
C LEU A 122 -0.93 -2.34 5.90
N ALA A 123 -0.78 -1.44 4.92
CA ALA A 123 0.52 -1.03 4.39
C ALA A 123 1.46 -0.56 5.52
N PRO A 124 2.79 -0.69 5.33
CA PRO A 124 3.76 -0.05 6.21
C PRO A 124 3.40 1.42 6.43
N SER A 125 3.47 1.85 7.69
CA SER A 125 2.98 3.16 8.12
C SER A 125 4.12 3.89 8.84
N SER A 126 4.29 5.17 8.53
CA SER A 126 5.23 6.07 9.20
C SER A 126 4.71 6.53 10.56
N THR A 127 3.37 6.51 10.74
CA THR A 127 2.69 6.88 11.98
C THR A 127 2.02 5.67 12.65
N PRO A 128 1.96 5.61 14.00
CA PRO A 128 1.14 4.63 14.71
C PRO A 128 -0.34 4.78 14.34
N GLY A 129 -1.07 3.65 14.27
CA GLY A 129 -2.53 3.69 14.14
C GLY A 129 -3.21 4.17 15.43
N ARG A 130 -4.42 4.72 15.31
CA ARG A 130 -5.24 5.14 16.45
C ARG A 130 -6.56 4.39 16.44
N PHE A 131 -6.94 3.82 17.57
CA PHE A 131 -8.21 3.14 17.74
C PHE A 131 -9.16 3.99 18.58
N HIS A 132 -10.40 4.12 18.11
CA HIS A 132 -11.48 4.79 18.82
C HIS A 132 -12.56 3.74 19.08
N TYR A 133 -12.84 3.47 20.35
CA TYR A 133 -13.94 2.57 20.72
C TYR A 133 -15.27 3.21 20.31
N ASP A 134 -16.13 2.42 19.67
CA ASP A 134 -17.51 2.81 19.36
C ASP A 134 -18.43 1.87 20.15
N GLY A 135 -19.33 2.46 20.92
CA GLY A 135 -20.27 1.73 21.79
C GLY A 135 -21.45 1.13 21.04
N ALA A 136 -21.66 1.48 19.77
CA ALA A 136 -22.72 0.93 18.94
C ALA A 136 -22.14 -0.12 17.98
N PRO A 137 -22.17 -1.43 18.32
CA PRO A 137 -21.80 -2.48 17.39
C PRO A 137 -22.72 -2.42 16.17
N ARG A 138 -22.19 -1.99 15.03
CA ARG A 138 -22.90 -2.01 13.76
C ARG A 138 -22.71 -3.36 13.09
N THR A 139 -23.54 -4.32 13.48
CA THR A 139 -23.75 -5.55 12.73
C THR A 139 -24.74 -5.27 11.61
N GLY A 140 -24.21 -4.87 10.44
CA GLY A 140 -25.00 -4.86 9.20
C GLY A 140 -25.21 -6.29 8.67
N PRO A 141 -26.07 -6.49 7.66
CA PRO A 141 -26.30 -7.80 7.04
C PRO A 141 -25.09 -8.34 6.26
N LEU A 142 -24.06 -7.51 6.04
CA LEU A 142 -22.91 -7.85 5.23
C LEU A 142 -21.89 -8.72 5.97
N PRO A 143 -21.17 -9.60 5.25
CA PRO A 143 -20.25 -10.54 5.87
C PRO A 143 -19.06 -9.83 6.54
N SER A 144 -18.82 -10.16 7.82
CA SER A 144 -17.64 -9.68 8.55
C SER A 144 -16.45 -10.62 8.39
N VAL A 145 -15.25 -10.04 8.24
CA VAL A 145 -14.01 -10.77 7.98
C VAL A 145 -13.17 -10.91 9.27
N PRO A 146 -12.70 -12.12 9.63
CA PRO A 146 -11.74 -12.25 10.73
C PRO A 146 -10.44 -11.50 10.43
N VAL A 147 -9.86 -10.83 11.42
CA VAL A 147 -8.57 -10.13 11.27
C VAL A 147 -7.48 -11.04 10.67
N VAL A 148 -7.37 -12.28 11.16
CA VAL A 148 -6.40 -13.25 10.64
C VAL A 148 -6.59 -13.57 9.16
N ALA A 149 -7.83 -13.55 8.65
CA ALA A 149 -8.11 -13.78 7.24
C ALA A 149 -7.67 -12.58 6.39
N LEU A 150 -7.93 -11.36 6.89
CA LEU A 150 -7.47 -10.13 6.24
C LEU A 150 -5.94 -10.02 6.20
N GLU A 151 -5.26 -10.37 7.30
CA GLU A 151 -3.79 -10.37 7.36
C GLU A 151 -3.19 -11.39 6.38
N ARG A 152 -3.72 -12.62 6.37
CA ARG A 152 -3.31 -13.68 5.45
C ARG A 152 -3.47 -13.24 3.99
N GLU A 153 -4.61 -12.67 3.66
CA GLU A 153 -4.90 -12.18 2.31
C GLU A 153 -3.96 -11.05 1.91
N THR A 154 -3.68 -10.11 2.83
CA THR A 154 -2.73 -9.01 2.58
C THR A 154 -1.32 -9.53 2.32
N LEU A 155 -0.84 -10.50 3.11
CA LEU A 155 0.46 -11.14 2.90
C LEU A 155 0.52 -11.89 1.56
N ARG A 156 -0.54 -12.62 1.19
CA ARG A 156 -0.66 -13.30 -0.11
C ARG A 156 -0.55 -12.30 -1.26
N ARG A 157 -1.27 -11.18 -1.19
CA ARG A 157 -1.25 -10.09 -2.18
C ARG A 157 0.15 -9.46 -2.33
N ARG A 158 0.84 -9.19 -1.22
CA ARG A 158 2.22 -8.67 -1.24
C ARG A 158 3.19 -9.64 -1.90
N LEU A 159 3.13 -10.91 -1.51
CA LEU A 159 3.98 -11.95 -2.09
C LEU A 159 3.73 -12.09 -3.60
N GLN A 160 2.46 -12.00 -4.03
CA GLN A 160 2.10 -12.03 -5.44
C GLN A 160 2.71 -10.85 -6.21
N LEU A 161 2.57 -9.63 -5.72
CA LEU A 161 3.15 -8.44 -6.39
C LEU A 161 4.68 -8.52 -6.45
N HIS A 162 5.32 -8.93 -5.35
CA HIS A 162 6.77 -9.10 -5.30
C HIS A 162 7.29 -10.14 -6.32
N ARG A 163 6.56 -11.26 -6.48
CA ARG A 163 6.89 -12.28 -7.49
C ARG A 163 6.70 -11.79 -8.93
N LEU A 164 5.75 -10.90 -9.17
CA LEU A 164 5.51 -10.34 -10.52
C LEU A 164 6.60 -9.34 -10.91
N TRP A 165 6.96 -8.44 -9.99
CA TRP A 165 8.04 -7.48 -10.17
C TRP A 165 8.45 -6.95 -8.79
N PRO A 166 9.71 -7.10 -8.34
CA PRO A 166 10.08 -6.76 -6.94
C PRO A 166 9.98 -5.28 -6.59
N ASP A 167 10.35 -4.38 -7.50
CA ASP A 167 10.45 -2.93 -7.24
C ASP A 167 9.07 -2.25 -7.13
N PRO A 168 8.70 -1.71 -5.96
CA PRO A 168 7.39 -1.14 -5.69
C PRO A 168 7.16 0.28 -6.17
N ALA A 169 8.14 0.92 -6.80
CA ALA A 169 8.01 2.32 -7.21
C ALA A 169 6.76 2.58 -8.09
N ALA A 170 6.36 1.62 -8.94
CA ALA A 170 5.18 1.75 -9.80
C ALA A 170 3.82 1.62 -9.08
N ASP A 171 3.78 1.24 -7.81
CA ASP A 171 2.51 1.11 -7.09
C ASP A 171 1.95 2.47 -6.67
N THR A 172 2.84 3.40 -6.31
CA THR A 172 2.47 4.69 -5.72
C THR A 172 2.88 5.88 -6.58
N ALA A 173 3.92 5.78 -7.40
CA ALA A 173 4.36 6.88 -8.24
C ALA A 173 3.38 7.13 -9.41
N PRO A 174 3.32 8.38 -9.93
CA PRO A 174 2.71 8.65 -11.23
C PRO A 174 3.35 7.78 -12.32
N LEU A 175 2.54 7.31 -13.26
CA LEU A 175 2.97 6.35 -14.27
C LEU A 175 3.15 7.04 -15.62
N ILE A 176 4.19 6.64 -16.34
CA ILE A 176 4.44 7.03 -17.73
C ILE A 176 4.67 5.79 -18.60
N ARG A 177 4.26 5.89 -19.86
CA ARG A 177 4.54 4.85 -20.84
C ARG A 177 6.03 4.81 -21.10
N ALA A 178 6.61 3.62 -21.09
CA ALA A 178 8.01 3.46 -21.47
C ALA A 178 8.14 3.62 -22.98
N ASP A 179 9.05 4.50 -23.39
CA ASP A 179 9.43 4.62 -24.80
C ASP A 179 10.31 3.42 -25.17
N PRO A 180 9.95 2.59 -26.16
CA PRO A 180 10.78 1.48 -26.61
C PRO A 180 12.16 1.91 -27.13
N LEU A 181 12.33 3.18 -27.50
CA LEU A 181 13.53 3.70 -28.19
C LEU A 181 14.48 4.47 -27.27
N LEU A 182 14.05 4.87 -26.08
CA LEU A 182 14.95 5.56 -25.13
C LEU A 182 15.81 4.54 -24.38
N PRO A 183 17.15 4.72 -24.37
CA PRO A 183 18.04 3.93 -23.52
C PRO A 183 17.54 3.97 -22.07
N ARG A 184 17.54 2.80 -21.42
CA ARG A 184 17.20 2.70 -20.00
C ARG A 184 18.36 3.30 -19.22
N ASP A 185 18.29 4.61 -18.96
CA ASP A 185 19.32 5.32 -18.20
C ASP A 185 19.60 4.60 -16.89
N ALA A 186 20.90 4.46 -16.59
CA ALA A 186 21.47 3.61 -15.56
C ALA A 186 21.10 4.06 -14.13
N GLY A 187 19.86 3.81 -13.72
CA GLY A 187 19.47 3.75 -12.30
C GLY A 187 19.69 2.34 -11.73
N PRO A 188 19.80 2.18 -10.40
CA PRO A 188 20.05 0.90 -9.73
C PRO A 188 18.83 -0.04 -9.73
N ALA A 189 18.01 -0.01 -10.79
CA ALA A 189 16.88 -0.90 -10.94
C ALA A 189 17.38 -2.30 -11.34
N PRO A 190 16.81 -3.38 -10.78
CA PRO A 190 17.17 -4.73 -11.15
C PRO A 190 16.98 -4.94 -12.66
N ARG A 191 18.06 -5.36 -13.33
CA ARG A 191 18.07 -5.70 -14.75
C ARG A 191 17.06 -6.82 -15.01
N ALA A 192 16.07 -6.57 -15.85
CA ALA A 192 15.33 -7.67 -16.48
C ALA A 192 16.31 -8.51 -17.31
N PRO A 193 16.17 -9.85 -17.37
CA PRO A 193 17.04 -10.68 -18.20
C PRO A 193 16.96 -10.23 -19.66
N ALA A 194 18.11 -9.87 -20.23
CA ALA A 194 18.24 -9.45 -21.62
C ALA A 194 18.09 -10.66 -22.55
N GLY A 195 16.85 -11.06 -22.81
CA GLY A 195 16.47 -11.84 -23.98
C GLY A 195 15.95 -10.93 -25.09
N PRO A 196 15.92 -11.37 -26.36
CA PRO A 196 15.27 -10.59 -27.42
C PRO A 196 13.85 -10.27 -26.96
N ALA A 197 13.51 -8.98 -26.94
CA ALA A 197 12.20 -8.48 -26.51
C ALA A 197 11.12 -9.00 -27.48
N ARG A 198 10.73 -10.27 -27.32
CA ARG A 198 9.44 -10.76 -27.79
C ARG A 198 8.44 -9.82 -27.15
N ARG A 199 7.84 -8.94 -27.96
CA ARG A 199 6.74 -8.06 -27.55
C ARG A 199 5.63 -8.98 -27.07
N THR A 200 5.63 -9.27 -25.77
CA THR A 200 4.59 -10.08 -25.15
C THR A 200 3.26 -9.38 -25.45
N PRO A 201 2.28 -10.07 -26.05
CA PRO A 201 1.00 -9.46 -26.36
C PRO A 201 0.40 -8.85 -25.10
N VAL A 202 0.04 -7.56 -25.18
CA VAL A 202 -0.59 -6.84 -24.07
C VAL A 202 -2.05 -7.29 -23.99
N ALA A 203 -2.44 -7.90 -22.88
CA ALA A 203 -3.82 -8.35 -22.68
C ALA A 203 -4.79 -7.13 -22.67
N PRO A 204 -6.07 -7.29 -23.07
CA PRO A 204 -7.03 -6.19 -23.09
C PRO A 204 -7.13 -5.42 -21.76
N ARG A 205 -7.12 -6.13 -20.63
CA ARG A 205 -7.12 -5.49 -19.29
C ARG A 205 -5.89 -4.61 -19.04
N GLN A 206 -4.71 -5.02 -19.54
CA GLN A 206 -3.46 -4.26 -19.40
C GLN A 206 -3.45 -3.09 -20.38
N ARG A 207 -4.07 -3.24 -21.55
CA ARG A 207 -4.26 -2.16 -22.52
C ARG A 207 -5.10 -1.03 -21.91
N ALA A 208 -6.21 -1.37 -21.25
CA ALA A 208 -7.04 -0.40 -20.53
C ALA A 208 -6.25 0.41 -19.48
N VAL A 209 -5.27 -0.21 -18.80
CA VAL A 209 -4.35 0.51 -17.90
C VAL A 209 -3.49 1.49 -18.69
N LEU A 210 -2.79 0.99 -19.71
CA LEU A 210 -1.90 1.83 -20.53
C LEU A 210 -2.64 3.04 -21.10
N ASP A 211 -3.89 2.87 -21.51
CA ASP A 211 -4.74 3.92 -22.10
C ASP A 211 -5.10 5.04 -21.12
N ARG A 212 -4.93 4.84 -19.81
CA ARG A 212 -5.10 5.88 -18.78
C ARG A 212 -3.79 6.44 -18.22
N VAL A 213 -2.65 5.91 -18.65
CA VAL A 213 -1.32 6.40 -18.25
C VAL A 213 -1.02 7.72 -18.96
N ASP A 214 -0.96 8.81 -18.20
CA ASP A 214 -0.79 10.18 -18.69
C ASP A 214 0.38 10.95 -18.04
N GLY A 215 1.15 10.30 -17.18
CA GLY A 215 2.25 10.93 -16.43
C GLY A 215 1.87 11.54 -15.08
N THR A 216 0.57 11.63 -14.76
CA THR A 216 0.09 12.21 -13.50
C THR A 216 -0.64 11.18 -12.63
N ARG A 217 -1.31 10.21 -13.25
CA ARG A 217 -2.08 9.19 -12.52
C ARG A 217 -1.19 8.12 -11.91
N THR A 218 -1.50 7.78 -10.67
CA THR A 218 -0.99 6.59 -9.98
C THR A 218 -1.83 5.36 -10.34
N ALA A 219 -1.37 4.16 -9.96
CA ALA A 219 -2.15 2.94 -10.14
C ALA A 219 -3.52 3.00 -9.43
N ALA A 220 -3.59 3.62 -8.25
CA ALA A 220 -4.84 3.82 -7.50
C ALA A 220 -5.84 4.73 -8.25
N HIS A 221 -5.36 5.82 -8.87
CA HIS A 221 -6.21 6.69 -9.68
C HIS A 221 -6.75 5.96 -10.91
N ILE A 222 -5.90 5.20 -11.60
CA ILE A 222 -6.32 4.39 -12.75
C ILE A 222 -7.36 3.34 -12.33
N ALA A 223 -7.19 2.70 -11.17
CA ALA A 223 -8.14 1.72 -10.65
C ALA A 223 -9.54 2.31 -10.46
N ARG A 224 -9.64 3.50 -9.85
CA ARG A 224 -10.92 4.20 -9.70
C ARG A 224 -11.56 4.56 -11.03
N GLU A 225 -10.78 5.08 -11.97
CA GLU A 225 -11.31 5.52 -13.26
C GLU A 225 -11.76 4.35 -14.15
N LEU A 226 -11.14 3.18 -13.95
CA LEU A 226 -11.57 1.93 -14.57
C LEU A 226 -12.69 1.23 -13.79
N GLY A 227 -12.99 1.68 -12.57
CA GLY A 227 -14.03 1.13 -11.73
C GLY A 227 -13.75 -0.28 -11.21
N ARG A 228 -12.48 -0.62 -11.00
CA ARG A 228 -12.03 -1.97 -10.63
C ARG A 228 -11.09 -1.92 -9.43
N GLN A 229 -10.99 -3.03 -8.70
CA GLN A 229 -10.07 -3.15 -7.57
C GLN A 229 -8.65 -2.65 -7.89
N ALA A 230 -8.10 -1.86 -6.98
CA ALA A 230 -6.75 -1.33 -7.04
C ALA A 230 -5.72 -2.45 -7.01
N PHE A 231 -5.89 -3.50 -6.21
CA PHE A 231 -4.97 -4.65 -6.23
C PHE A 231 -4.82 -5.28 -7.62
N HIS A 232 -5.93 -5.50 -8.35
CA HIS A 232 -5.86 -6.03 -9.71
C HIS A 232 -5.20 -5.04 -10.68
N THR A 233 -5.36 -3.75 -10.43
CA THR A 233 -4.62 -2.72 -11.16
C THR A 233 -3.12 -2.78 -10.89
N LEU A 234 -2.70 -2.97 -9.64
CA LEU A 234 -1.30 -3.17 -9.27
C LEU A 234 -0.71 -4.40 -9.96
N VAL A 235 -1.45 -5.51 -10.02
CA VAL A 235 -1.01 -6.72 -10.75
C VAL A 235 -0.76 -6.43 -12.23
N ASP A 236 -1.66 -5.69 -12.89
CA ASP A 236 -1.48 -5.32 -14.29
C ASP A 236 -0.31 -4.35 -14.48
N VAL A 237 -0.15 -3.36 -13.59
CA VAL A 237 0.96 -2.39 -13.60
C VAL A 237 2.30 -3.09 -13.41
N ARG A 238 2.42 -4.01 -12.45
CA ARG A 238 3.65 -4.79 -12.21
C ARG A 238 4.04 -5.63 -13.43
N ARG A 239 3.06 -6.25 -14.09
CA ARG A 239 3.30 -7.00 -15.34
C ARG A 239 3.74 -6.09 -16.49
N LEU A 240 3.12 -4.92 -16.63
CA LEU A 240 3.50 -3.93 -17.64
C LEU A 240 4.90 -3.37 -17.40
N ALA A 241 5.26 -3.10 -16.14
CA ALA A 241 6.58 -2.65 -15.75
C ALA A 241 7.65 -3.73 -16.01
N ALA A 242 7.37 -4.99 -15.65
CA ALA A 242 8.23 -6.12 -15.93
C ALA A 242 8.45 -6.33 -17.43
N ALA A 243 7.43 -6.12 -18.25
CA ALA A 243 7.50 -6.17 -19.70
C ALA A 243 8.12 -4.92 -20.35
N GLY A 244 8.46 -3.89 -19.56
CA GLY A 244 9.06 -2.65 -20.06
C GLY A 244 8.09 -1.76 -20.83
N HIS A 245 6.78 -1.86 -20.60
CA HIS A 245 5.77 -0.99 -21.21
C HIS A 245 5.44 0.25 -20.36
N LEU A 246 5.78 0.21 -19.08
CA LEU A 246 5.46 1.23 -18.10
C LEU A 246 6.66 1.46 -17.19
N ARG A 247 6.87 2.70 -16.76
CA ARG A 247 7.81 3.02 -15.69
C ARG A 247 7.22 4.04 -14.72
N PRO A 248 7.58 3.99 -13.42
CA PRO A 248 7.27 5.07 -12.51
C PRO A 248 7.99 6.34 -12.95
N LEU A 249 7.31 7.47 -12.86
CA LEU A 249 7.94 8.78 -12.94
C LEU A 249 8.66 9.02 -11.62
N ALA A 250 10.00 9.08 -11.66
CA ALA A 250 10.77 9.43 -10.48
C ALA A 250 10.34 10.81 -9.99
N PRO A 251 10.12 11.01 -8.68
CA PRO A 251 9.88 12.34 -8.16
C PRO A 251 11.06 13.23 -8.56
N ALA A 252 10.76 14.38 -9.17
CA ALA A 252 11.79 15.37 -9.43
C ALA A 252 12.37 15.77 -8.07
N VAL A 253 13.60 15.36 -7.78
CA VAL A 253 14.36 15.96 -6.68
C VAL A 253 14.50 17.43 -7.06
N PRO A 254 14.04 18.38 -6.23
CA PRO A 254 14.29 19.78 -6.50
C PRO A 254 15.81 19.94 -6.55
N VAL A 255 16.34 20.23 -7.74
CA VAL A 255 17.73 20.71 -7.85
C VAL A 255 17.75 21.99 -7.03
N PRO A 256 18.64 22.13 -6.02
CA PRO A 256 18.77 23.39 -5.32
C PRO A 256 19.04 24.45 -6.38
N ALA A 257 18.16 25.46 -6.47
CA ALA A 257 18.31 26.55 -7.42
C ALA A 257 19.74 27.09 -7.25
N ALA A 258 20.53 27.07 -8.31
CA ALA A 258 21.84 27.70 -8.32
C ALA A 258 21.62 29.15 -7.87
N ALA A 259 22.22 29.51 -6.74
CA ALA A 259 22.12 30.85 -6.19
C ALA A 259 22.53 31.86 -7.28
N PRO A 260 21.82 32.99 -7.43
CA PRO A 260 22.24 34.03 -8.35
C PRO A 260 23.64 34.53 -7.96
N PRO A 261 24.49 34.92 -8.93
CA PRO A 261 25.86 35.33 -8.65
C PRO A 261 25.86 36.55 -7.71
N PRO A 262 26.65 36.56 -6.63
CA PRO A 262 26.66 37.68 -5.71
C PRO A 262 27.33 38.89 -6.35
N THR A 263 26.58 39.97 -6.51
CA THR A 263 27.14 41.33 -6.69
C THR A 263 27.85 41.74 -5.41
N ALA A 264 29.15 42.06 -5.52
CA ALA A 264 29.95 42.59 -4.43
C ALA A 264 29.38 43.93 -3.90
N PRO A 265 29.55 44.20 -2.60
CA PRO A 265 30.46 45.29 -2.26
C PRO A 265 31.41 44.99 -1.10
N GLU A 266 32.52 45.72 -1.11
CA GLU A 266 33.56 45.79 -0.10
C GLU A 266 33.01 46.18 1.29
N ARG A 267 33.39 45.40 2.31
CA ARG A 267 34.08 45.90 3.52
C ARG A 267 34.45 44.74 4.44
N ALA A 268 35.65 44.86 4.96
CA ALA A 268 36.42 43.82 5.59
C ALA A 268 36.16 43.67 7.10
N ARG A 269 36.66 42.53 7.60
CA ARG A 269 37.21 42.26 8.94
C ARG A 269 36.28 41.58 9.95
N ASN A 270 36.75 40.39 10.35
CA ASN A 270 36.49 39.64 11.57
C ASN A 270 35.36 38.60 11.51
N LEU A 271 35.60 37.48 10.81
CA LEU A 271 34.99 36.20 11.15
C LEU A 271 36.07 35.09 11.15
N PRO A 272 36.07 34.15 12.12
CA PRO A 272 36.98 33.01 12.11
C PRO A 272 36.68 32.08 10.91
N PRO A 273 37.67 31.28 10.44
CA PRO A 273 37.50 30.50 9.22
C PRO A 273 36.33 29.50 9.37
N PRO A 274 35.53 29.30 8.30
CA PRO A 274 34.45 28.33 8.34
C PRO A 274 35.02 26.92 8.51
N LEU A 275 34.44 26.16 9.43
CA LEU A 275 34.70 24.73 9.57
C LEU A 275 34.47 24.02 8.23
N PRO A 276 35.30 23.04 7.86
CA PRO A 276 35.10 22.29 6.63
C PRO A 276 33.74 21.59 6.65
N PRO A 277 33.07 21.46 5.50
CA PRO A 277 31.83 20.70 5.40
C PRO A 277 32.12 19.26 5.84
N VAL A 278 31.29 18.74 6.75
CA VAL A 278 31.33 17.34 7.19
C VAL A 278 30.91 16.48 5.98
N THR A 279 31.90 16.11 5.18
CA THR A 279 31.79 15.06 4.16
C THR A 279 32.02 13.72 4.81
N ASP A 280 30.99 12.86 4.69
CA ASP A 280 30.95 11.41 4.92
C ASP A 280 31.29 10.87 6.33
N PRO A 281 30.49 9.91 6.86
CA PRO A 281 30.86 9.24 8.10
C PRO A 281 32.07 8.36 7.82
N ASP A 282 33.15 8.64 8.52
CA ASP A 282 34.44 7.99 8.34
C ASP A 282 34.31 6.46 8.59
N ILE A 283 34.10 5.70 7.52
CA ILE A 283 33.78 4.25 7.56
C ILE A 283 34.88 3.47 8.29
N ALA A 284 36.12 3.97 8.24
CA ALA A 284 37.24 3.41 8.99
C ALA A 284 37.12 3.60 10.51
N LEU A 285 36.48 4.68 10.98
CA LEU A 285 36.16 4.89 12.39
C LEU A 285 35.04 3.94 12.84
N LEU A 286 33.98 3.81 12.04
CA LEU A 286 32.85 2.93 12.35
C LEU A 286 33.25 1.44 12.38
N LYS A 287 34.16 1.01 11.49
CA LYS A 287 34.73 -0.34 11.53
C LYS A 287 35.55 -0.56 12.80
N ARG A 288 36.42 0.38 13.16
CA ARG A 288 37.21 0.30 14.41
C ARG A 288 36.34 0.25 15.66
N LEU A 289 35.23 0.99 15.67
CA LEU A 289 34.33 1.05 16.82
C LEU A 289 33.48 -0.23 16.95
N ARG A 290 33.09 -0.84 15.83
CA ARG A 290 32.48 -2.17 15.81
C ARG A 290 33.47 -3.23 16.31
N ASP A 291 34.70 -3.23 15.79
CA ASP A 291 35.70 -4.24 16.14
C ASP A 291 36.08 -4.15 17.64
N ALA A 292 36.01 -2.95 18.25
CA ALA A 292 36.22 -2.75 19.68
C ALA A 292 35.04 -3.21 20.56
N LEU A 293 33.80 -3.15 20.05
CA LEU A 293 32.61 -3.62 20.75
C LEU A 293 32.40 -5.13 20.65
N GLU A 294 32.90 -5.77 19.59
CA GLU A 294 32.88 -7.23 19.42
C GLU A 294 33.98 -7.94 20.24
N ALA A 295 34.92 -7.19 20.82
CA ALA A 295 35.99 -7.70 21.68
C ALA A 295 35.66 -7.64 23.19
N LEU A 296 34.45 -7.20 23.56
CA LEU A 296 33.89 -7.23 24.91
C LEU A 296 32.92 -8.40 25.07
#